data_AF-A0A7C9MBF1-F1
#
_entry.id   AF-A0A7C9MBF1-F1
#
_cell.length_a   1.000
_cell.length_b   1.000
_cell.length_c   1.000
_cell.angle_alpha   90.00
_cell.angle_beta   90.00
_cell.angle_gamma   90.00
#
_symmetry.space_group_name_H-M   'P 1'
#
loop_
_entity.id
_entity.type
_entity.pdbx_description
1 polymer ?
#
loop_
_entity_poly.entity_id
_entity_poly.type
_entity_poly.pdbx_seq_one_letter_code
_entity_poly.pdbx_strand_id
1 'polypeptide(L)'
;MSSHSKILNPEISLQETSDDYSRVAARLCDRHRVVVCHDDCQWIAQRRKRGSAERPWRSVGYFRTRDALIQACASLCGRIDPNAMAILAALPAHFGGAA
;
A
#
# COMPACT_ATOMS: atom_id res chain seq x y z
N MET A 1 4.29 10.24 43.50
CA MET A 1 4.93 10.86 42.32
C MET A 1 4.65 9.95 41.14
N SER A 2 3.53 10.17 40.44
CA SER A 2 3.19 9.43 39.23
C SER A 2 3.98 10.00 38.06
N SER A 3 4.70 9.15 37.33
CA SER A 3 5.09 9.47 35.95
C SER A 3 5.15 8.19 35.12
N HIS A 4 4.00 7.94 34.50
CA HIS A 4 3.72 7.28 33.23
C HIS A 4 4.82 6.39 32.62
N SER A 5 4.56 5.09 32.66
CA SER A 5 5.00 4.15 31.65
C SER A 5 4.51 4.61 30.27
N LYS A 6 5.43 5.08 29.42
CA LYS A 6 5.19 5.14 27.97
C LYS A 6 5.38 3.73 27.44
N ILE A 7 4.28 3.00 27.28
CA ILE A 7 4.23 1.82 26.42
C ILE A 7 4.59 2.33 25.03
N LEU A 8 5.79 2.00 24.54
CA LEU A 8 6.15 2.22 23.15
C LEU A 8 5.28 1.28 22.32
N ASN A 9 4.28 1.85 21.66
CA ASN A 9 3.50 1.17 20.62
C ASN A 9 4.46 0.50 19.63
N PRO A 10 4.18 -0.72 19.14
CA PRO A 10 5.00 -1.33 18.09
C PRO A 10 5.01 -0.38 16.90
N GLU A 11 6.20 0.04 16.49
CA GLU A 11 6.42 1.16 15.57
C GLU A 11 5.72 0.94 14.23
N ILE A 12 4.48 1.42 14.11
CA ILE A 12 3.81 1.55 12.82
C ILE A 12 4.59 2.64 12.09
N SER A 13 5.41 2.23 11.12
CA SER A 13 6.13 3.19 10.30
C SER A 13 5.11 4.04 9.55
N LEU A 14 5.17 5.37 9.71
CA LEU A 14 4.41 6.30 8.88
C LEU A 14 5.01 6.43 7.47
N GLN A 15 6.20 5.88 7.27
CA GLN A 15 6.90 5.96 6.01
C GLN A 15 6.37 4.90 5.04
N GLU A 16 5.56 5.34 4.08
CA GLU A 16 4.90 4.52 3.05
C GLU A 16 5.84 3.60 2.27
N THR A 17 7.13 3.90 2.25
CA THR A 17 8.16 3.12 1.55
C THR A 17 8.82 2.04 2.39
N SER A 18 8.50 1.94 3.68
CA SER A 18 9.05 0.95 4.61
C SER A 18 8.43 -0.44 4.39
N ASP A 19 9.16 -1.49 4.77
CA ASP A 19 8.61 -2.85 4.84
C ASP A 19 7.56 -2.97 5.96
N ASP A 20 7.71 -2.19 7.04
CA ASP A 20 6.80 -2.18 8.22
C ASP A 20 5.61 -1.21 8.08
N TYR A 21 5.40 -0.67 6.87
CA TYR A 21 4.24 0.17 6.61
C TYR A 21 2.95 -0.66 6.71
N SER A 22 2.06 -0.30 7.63
CA SER A 22 0.90 -1.13 7.97
C SER A 22 -0.30 -0.97 7.03
N ARG A 23 -0.42 0.16 6.32
CA ARG A 23 -1.59 0.48 5.49
C ARG A 23 -1.51 -0.17 4.09
N VAL A 24 -1.13 -1.44 4.02
CA VAL A 24 -1.11 -2.22 2.77
C VAL A 24 -2.51 -2.68 2.43
N ALA A 25 -3.06 -2.20 1.31
CA ALA A 25 -4.36 -2.63 0.82
C ALA A 25 -4.27 -4.01 0.15
N ALA A 26 -3.25 -4.23 -0.69
CA ALA A 26 -3.07 -5.51 -1.38
C ALA A 26 -1.59 -5.76 -1.72
N ARG A 27 -1.17 -7.03 -1.68
CA ARG A 27 0.13 -7.48 -2.21
C ARG A 27 -0.11 -8.19 -3.54
N LEU A 28 0.29 -7.57 -4.64
CA LEU A 28 -0.06 -8.01 -5.99
C LEU A 28 0.81 -9.20 -6.44
N CYS A 29 2.06 -9.17 -6.03
CA CYS A 29 3.09 -10.20 -6.21
C CYS A 29 4.28 -9.86 -5.27
N ASP A 30 5.36 -10.64 -5.31
CA ASP A 30 6.55 -10.42 -4.46
C ASP A 30 7.19 -9.04 -4.60
N ARG A 31 6.98 -8.37 -5.74
CA ARG A 31 7.64 -7.10 -6.09
C ARG A 31 6.71 -5.91 -6.18
N HIS A 32 5.40 -6.09 -6.06
CA HIS A 32 4.45 -4.99 -6.19
C HIS A 32 3.36 -5.05 -5.11
N ARG A 33 3.03 -3.89 -4.56
CA ARG A 33 1.96 -3.73 -3.57
C ARG A 33 1.17 -2.48 -3.84
N VAL A 34 -0.04 -2.43 -3.31
CA VAL A 34 -0.86 -1.24 -3.19
C VAL A 34 -0.96 -0.89 -1.71
N VAL A 35 -0.67 0.37 -1.39
CA VAL A 35 -0.84 0.93 -0.05
C VAL A 35 -1.84 2.07 -0.09
N VAL A 36 -2.48 2.36 1.03
CA VAL A 36 -3.19 3.61 1.26
C VAL A 36 -2.16 4.65 1.70
N CYS A 37 -2.23 5.88 1.17
CA CYS A 37 -1.30 6.92 1.60
C CYS A 37 -1.49 7.29 3.08
N HIS A 38 -0.47 7.89 3.69
CA HIS A 38 -0.53 8.32 5.09
C HIS A 38 -1.71 9.28 5.36
N ASP A 39 -1.97 10.19 4.42
CA ASP A 39 -3.02 11.22 4.53
C ASP A 39 -4.44 10.71 4.19
N ASP A 40 -4.61 9.42 3.94
CA ASP A 40 -5.92 8.79 3.68
C ASP A 40 -6.73 9.44 2.53
N CYS A 41 -6.06 9.77 1.42
CA CYS A 41 -6.70 10.44 0.29
C CYS A 41 -6.50 9.75 -1.07
N GLN A 42 -5.63 8.73 -1.15
CA GLN A 42 -5.31 8.02 -2.39
C GLN A 42 -4.66 6.65 -2.14
N TRP A 43 -4.73 5.79 -3.15
CA TRP A 43 -3.92 4.57 -3.24
C TRP A 43 -2.59 4.84 -3.93
N ILE A 44 -1.55 4.13 -3.49
CA ILE A 44 -0.21 4.21 -4.07
C ILE A 44 0.18 2.82 -4.53
N ALA A 45 0.40 2.67 -5.85
CA ALA A 45 1.06 1.48 -6.38
C ALA A 45 2.57 1.61 -6.16
N GLN A 46 3.18 0.58 -5.59
CA GLN A 46 4.59 0.57 -5.27
C GLN A 46 5.29 -0.65 -5.86
N ARG A 47 6.55 -0.46 -6.22
CA ARG A 47 7.47 -1.52 -6.65
C ARG A 47 8.63 -1.66 -5.67
N ARG A 48 9.01 -2.89 -5.34
CA ARG A 48 10.19 -3.17 -4.52
C ARG A 48 11.45 -2.89 -5.32
N LYS A 49 12.40 -2.17 -4.71
CA LYS A 49 13.75 -1.98 -5.21
C LYS A 49 14.53 -3.30 -5.07
N ARG A 50 15.61 -3.43 -5.84
CA ARG A 50 16.54 -4.57 -5.69
C ARG A 50 17.55 -4.25 -4.59
N GLY A 51 17.94 -5.26 -3.82
CA GLY A 51 18.91 -5.15 -2.73
C GLY A 51 18.34 -4.60 -1.43
N SER A 52 19.22 -4.43 -0.45
CA SER A 52 18.88 -3.91 0.89
C SER A 52 18.95 -2.38 0.85
N ALA A 53 17.80 -1.72 0.72
CA ALA A 53 17.69 -0.27 0.81
C ALA A 53 16.90 0.10 2.06
N GLU A 54 17.27 1.18 2.74
CA GLU A 54 16.52 1.74 3.88
C GLU A 54 15.05 2.04 3.53
N ARG A 55 14.81 2.37 2.26
CA ARG A 55 13.47 2.59 1.68
C ARG A 55 13.24 1.58 0.56
N PRO A 56 12.84 0.33 0.89
CA PRO A 56 12.80 -0.77 -0.06
C PRO A 56 11.72 -0.63 -1.12
N TRP A 57 10.67 0.16 -0.86
CA TRP A 57 9.60 0.41 -1.83
C TRP A 57 9.74 1.77 -2.52
N ARG A 58 9.33 1.84 -3.78
CA ARG A 58 9.22 3.08 -4.56
C ARG A 58 7.81 3.21 -5.12
N SER A 59 7.20 4.38 -4.94
CA SER A 59 5.94 4.74 -5.60
C SER A 59 6.11 4.79 -7.12
N VAL A 60 5.22 4.11 -7.84
CA VAL A 60 5.19 4.07 -9.31
C VAL A 60 3.89 4.65 -9.88
N GLY A 61 2.90 4.94 -9.04
CA GLY A 61 1.69 5.66 -9.41
C GLY A 61 0.81 5.97 -8.20
N TYR A 62 -0.04 6.97 -8.36
CA TYR A 62 -0.99 7.47 -7.37
C TYR A 62 -2.39 7.46 -7.98
N PHE A 63 -3.37 6.90 -7.28
CA PHE A 63 -4.67 6.63 -7.85
C PHE A 63 -5.79 6.98 -6.89
N ARG A 64 -6.82 7.61 -7.45
CA ARG A 64 -8.05 7.96 -6.75
C ARG A 64 -9.26 7.19 -7.25
N THR A 65 -9.12 6.39 -8.29
CA THR A 65 -10.16 5.52 -8.81
C THR A 65 -9.68 4.08 -8.85
N ARG A 66 -10.56 3.14 -8.50
CA ARG A 66 -10.25 1.70 -8.52
C ARG A 66 -9.83 1.25 -9.90
N ASP A 67 -10.57 1.66 -10.92
CA ASP A 67 -10.36 1.14 -12.28
C ASP A 67 -9.00 1.56 -12.85
N ALA A 68 -8.57 2.81 -12.60
CA ALA A 68 -7.24 3.27 -13.00
C ALA A 68 -6.13 2.54 -12.22
N LEU A 69 -6.35 2.28 -10.93
CA LEU A 69 -5.43 1.49 -10.10
C LEU A 69 -5.29 0.06 -10.65
N ILE A 70 -6.40 -0.63 -10.93
CA ILE A 70 -6.41 -2.00 -11.45
C ILE A 70 -5.69 -2.05 -12.81
N GLN A 71 -5.99 -1.13 -13.72
CA GLN A 71 -5.36 -1.08 -15.04
C GLN A 71 -3.84 -0.88 -14.95
N ALA A 72 -3.39 0.01 -14.05
CA ALA A 72 -1.97 0.20 -13.79
C ALA A 72 -1.33 -1.05 -13.18
N CYS A 73 -1.98 -1.70 -12.21
CA CYS A 73 -1.49 -2.92 -11.58
C CYS A 73 -1.33 -4.07 -12.60
N ALA A 74 -2.27 -4.22 -13.52
CA ALA A 74 -2.22 -5.22 -14.58
C ALA A 74 -1.00 -5.00 -15.50
N SER A 75 -0.75 -3.74 -15.86
CA SER A 75 0.41 -3.34 -16.66
C SER A 75 1.75 -3.57 -15.95
N LEU A 76 1.79 -3.42 -14.62
CA LEU A 76 3.02 -3.51 -13.82
C LEU A 76 3.42 -4.95 -13.45
N CYS A 77 2.45 -5.81 -13.13
CA CYS A 77 2.74 -7.12 -12.56
C CYS A 77 2.83 -8.24 -13.60
N GLY A 78 2.25 -8.05 -14.81
CA GLY A 78 2.07 -9.10 -15.81
C GLY A 78 1.05 -10.17 -15.39
N ARG A 79 1.11 -10.63 -14.14
CA ARG A 79 0.11 -11.44 -13.45
C ARG A 79 -0.08 -10.93 -12.02
N ILE A 80 -1.33 -10.68 -11.64
CA ILE A 80 -1.71 -10.31 -10.27
C ILE A 80 -2.18 -11.58 -9.55
N ASP A 81 -1.79 -11.74 -8.29
CA ASP A 81 -2.33 -12.79 -7.43
C ASP A 81 -3.88 -12.73 -7.41
N PRO A 82 -4.61 -13.85 -7.59
CA PRO A 82 -6.07 -13.83 -7.66
C PRO A 82 -6.75 -13.26 -6.41
N ASN A 83 -6.20 -13.52 -5.22
CA ASN A 83 -6.73 -12.98 -3.98
C ASN A 83 -6.49 -11.47 -3.89
N ALA A 84 -5.33 -11.00 -4.32
CA ALA A 84 -5.06 -9.57 -4.44
C ALA A 84 -6.01 -8.90 -5.46
N MET A 85 -6.31 -9.55 -6.58
CA MET A 85 -7.28 -9.04 -7.56
C MET A 85 -8.69 -8.95 -6.97
N ALA A 86 -9.12 -9.94 -6.19
CA ALA A 86 -10.41 -9.90 -5.50
C ALA A 86 -10.48 -8.71 -4.52
N ILE A 87 -9.40 -8.46 -3.77
CA ILE A 87 -9.30 -7.29 -2.87
C ILE A 87 -9.40 -5.98 -3.68
N LEU A 88 -8.66 -5.86 -4.79
CA LEU A 88 -8.71 -4.66 -5.63
C LEU A 88 -10.11 -4.43 -6.21
N ALA A 89 -10.79 -5.50 -6.65
CA ALA A 89 -12.14 -5.42 -7.21
C ALA A 89 -13.17 -4.95 -6.16
N ALA A 90 -12.96 -5.32 -4.89
CA ALA A 90 -13.81 -4.92 -3.77
C ALA A 90 -13.53 -3.51 -3.23
N LEU A 91 -12.52 -2.79 -3.77
CA LEU A 91 -12.31 -1.39 -3.40
C LEU A 91 -13.48 -0.51 -3.89
N PRO A 92 -13.78 0.59 -3.19
CA PRO A 92 -14.68 1.62 -3.68
C PRO A 92 -14.28 2.15 -5.07
N ALA A 93 -15.26 2.54 -5.90
CA ALA A 93 -14.98 3.11 -7.22
C ALA A 93 -14.04 4.33 -7.16
N HIS A 94 -14.19 5.14 -6.10
CA HIS A 94 -13.34 6.29 -5.78
C HIS A 94 -12.79 6.16 -4.37
N PHE A 95 -11.55 6.62 -4.15
CA PHE A 95 -10.96 6.63 -2.81
C PHE A 95 -11.87 7.38 -1.82
N GLY A 96 -12.11 6.78 -0.64
CA GLY A 96 -13.01 7.32 0.39
C GLY A 96 -14.50 7.16 0.09
N GLY A 97 -14.87 6.60 -1.06
CA GLY A 97 -16.26 6.25 -1.39
C GLY A 97 -16.74 4.98 -0.68
N ALA A 98 -18.04 4.71 -0.76
CA ALA A 98 -18.60 3.42 -0.35
C ALA A 98 -18.20 2.31 -1.34
N ALA A 99 -18.02 1.09 -0.83
CA ALA A 99 -17.70 -0.12 -1.60
C ALA A 99 -18.93 -0.67 -2.33
#